data_AF-A0A4V0IN84-F1
#
_entry.id   AF-A0A4V0IN84-F1
#
_cell.length_a   1.000
_cell.length_b   1.000
_cell.length_c   1.000
_cell.angle_alpha   90.00
_cell.angle_beta   90.00
_cell.angle_gamma   90.00
#
_symmetry.space_group_name_H-M   'P 1'
#
loop_
_entity.id
_entity.type
_entity.pdbx_description
1 polymer ?
#
loop_
_entity_poly.entity_id
_entity_poly.type
_entity_poly.pdbx_seq_one_letter_code
_entity_poly.pdbx_strand_id
1 'polypeptide(L)'
;MKSRIFFITLLTIVAAQESADQLCSSFDAQQSCGQCIKAHAECAWCIDPHSSLTNRCQLKSKFTNETCTPHLVYSPQTAQVKIQQNLPLETKQHDGKTIVRQQPQAVSVRLMPSHSATVSFKYLHQTDPSRRSTEPETMEIQTSDVKDTPLQLKFFIVCDGELKETKSCRVQNNQIVEFKIEVLVNSCSSTGDITLSVGILRQRTIAGLYVTTICGCECEKHPEINSRLCHQNGHLVCGQCVCDQSRGGDKCECPLASHGVSKASELEDKCRFNSSSPVCSASGKCKCGQCQCNKPTVTGKFCQCDNDSCPLAVNGKVCSGNGVCDCGVCKCEMGWERDDCSCSTASNNCVDNGELCSNNGRCECNRCVCNMGKTGAFCGSDEKTPAPEEKDKPESVPEEPEATEKPDDMPSDSDLEKELDESSSAKEEQTSSSGVVSRVCVLLTFFLLVLNF
;
A
#
# COMPACT_ATOMS: atom_id res chain seq x y z
N MET A 1 -10.96 -63.22 -11.78
CA MET A 1 -11.62 -61.89 -11.79
C MET A 1 -10.71 -60.91 -11.07
N LYS A 2 -10.02 -60.02 -11.79
CA LYS A 2 -9.08 -59.04 -11.21
C LYS A 2 -9.85 -57.75 -10.90
N SER A 3 -10.09 -57.50 -9.62
CA SER A 3 -10.74 -56.27 -9.13
C SER A 3 -9.75 -55.10 -9.24
N ARG A 4 -10.09 -54.08 -10.04
CA ARG A 4 -9.33 -52.83 -10.13
C ARG A 4 -10.04 -51.77 -9.29
N ILE A 5 -9.45 -51.44 -8.15
CA ILE A 5 -9.84 -50.31 -7.31
C ILE A 5 -9.28 -49.04 -7.94
N PHE A 6 -10.18 -48.15 -8.40
CA PHE A 6 -9.81 -46.82 -8.87
C PHE A 6 -9.74 -45.88 -7.67
N PHE A 7 -8.55 -45.39 -7.34
CA PHE A 7 -8.35 -44.25 -6.44
C PHE A 7 -8.68 -42.97 -7.22
N ILE A 8 -9.77 -42.30 -6.86
CA ILE A 8 -10.09 -40.96 -7.34
C ILE A 8 -9.38 -39.97 -6.43
N THR A 9 -8.28 -39.38 -6.90
CA THR A 9 -7.62 -38.25 -6.23
C THR A 9 -8.45 -36.98 -6.48
N LEU A 10 -9.14 -36.52 -5.44
CA LEU A 10 -9.88 -35.27 -5.43
C LEU A 10 -8.88 -34.10 -5.41
N LEU A 11 -8.62 -33.51 -6.57
CA LEU A 11 -7.81 -32.30 -6.69
C LEU A 11 -8.64 -31.12 -6.15
N THR A 12 -8.40 -30.72 -4.90
CA THR A 12 -8.95 -29.47 -4.35
C THR A 12 -8.26 -28.29 -5.01
N ILE A 13 -8.94 -27.63 -5.94
CA ILE A 13 -8.51 -26.34 -6.50
C ILE A 13 -8.66 -25.31 -5.37
N VAL A 14 -7.55 -24.93 -4.75
CA VAL A 14 -7.50 -23.76 -3.87
C VAL A 14 -7.63 -22.54 -4.78
N ALA A 15 -8.79 -21.89 -4.77
CA ALA A 15 -8.91 -20.55 -5.33
C ALA A 15 -8.02 -19.63 -4.47
N ALA A 16 -6.88 -19.20 -5.02
CA ALA A 16 -6.07 -18.18 -4.38
C ALA A 16 -6.91 -16.90 -4.31
N GLN A 17 -7.25 -16.47 -3.09
CA GLN A 17 -7.94 -15.21 -2.90
C GLN A 17 -6.93 -14.09 -3.14
N GLU A 18 -7.12 -13.33 -4.22
CA GLU A 18 -6.26 -12.18 -4.52
C GLU A 18 -6.33 -11.17 -3.38
N SER A 19 -5.16 -10.69 -2.93
CA SER A 19 -5.08 -9.67 -1.90
C SER A 19 -5.50 -8.30 -2.44
N ALA A 20 -6.03 -7.44 -1.58
CA ALA A 20 -6.40 -6.07 -1.92
C ALA A 20 -5.26 -5.30 -2.62
N ASP A 21 -4.01 -5.52 -2.19
CA ASP A 21 -2.84 -4.87 -2.78
C ASP A 21 -2.59 -5.28 -4.24
N GLN A 22 -2.79 -6.57 -4.56
CA GLN A 22 -2.66 -7.10 -5.91
C GLN A 22 -3.76 -6.54 -6.82
N LEU A 23 -4.98 -6.44 -6.31
CA LEU A 23 -6.12 -5.85 -7.03
C LEU A 23 -5.87 -4.37 -7.37
N CYS A 24 -5.40 -3.56 -6.40
CA CYS A 24 -5.07 -2.16 -6.66
C CYS A 24 -3.91 -2.00 -7.64
N SER A 25 -2.96 -2.95 -7.66
CA SER A 25 -1.79 -2.93 -8.53
C SER A 25 -2.05 -3.56 -9.91
N SER A 26 -3.27 -4.06 -10.17
CA SER A 26 -3.63 -4.68 -11.44
C SER A 26 -3.59 -3.68 -12.60
N PHE A 27 -3.32 -4.17 -13.80
CA PHE A 27 -3.24 -3.33 -15.01
C PHE A 27 -4.52 -2.52 -15.23
N ASP A 28 -5.69 -3.14 -15.03
CA ASP A 28 -6.99 -2.49 -15.19
C ASP A 28 -7.19 -1.38 -14.15
N ALA A 29 -6.82 -1.60 -12.89
CA ALA A 29 -6.93 -0.61 -11.82
C ALA A 29 -6.05 0.63 -12.05
N GLN A 30 -4.91 0.48 -12.73
CA GLN A 30 -4.01 1.59 -13.03
C GLN A 30 -4.48 2.45 -14.21
N GLN A 31 -5.46 2.01 -15.02
CA GLN A 31 -5.89 2.76 -16.20
C GLN A 31 -6.60 4.08 -15.89
N SER A 32 -7.32 4.14 -14.77
CA SER A 32 -8.07 5.34 -14.38
C SER A 32 -8.47 5.30 -12.91
N CYS A 33 -8.82 6.46 -12.36
CA CYS A 33 -9.33 6.57 -11.01
C CYS A 33 -10.59 5.71 -10.80
N GLY A 34 -11.51 5.70 -11.76
CA GLY A 34 -12.73 4.91 -11.68
C GLY A 34 -12.49 3.40 -11.70
N GLN A 35 -11.52 2.91 -12.47
CA GLN A 35 -11.14 1.49 -12.42
C GLN A 35 -10.44 1.13 -11.10
N CYS A 36 -9.58 2.02 -10.58
CA CYS A 36 -8.95 1.84 -9.28
C CYS A 36 -9.95 1.61 -8.15
N ILE A 37 -10.96 2.47 -8.05
CA ILE A 37 -11.97 2.38 -6.99
C ILE A 37 -12.89 1.16 -7.17
N LYS A 38 -13.07 0.66 -8.40
CA LYS A 38 -13.81 -0.59 -8.66
C LYS A 38 -13.02 -1.84 -8.28
N ALA A 39 -11.68 -1.77 -8.31
CA ALA A 39 -10.84 -2.93 -8.07
C ALA A 39 -10.99 -3.46 -6.64
N HIS A 40 -10.95 -2.57 -5.63
CA HIS A 40 -11.17 -2.95 -4.23
C HIS A 40 -11.54 -1.75 -3.36
N ALA A 41 -12.24 -2.01 -2.26
CA ALA A 41 -12.69 -1.02 -1.28
C ALA A 41 -11.57 -0.21 -0.61
N GLU A 42 -10.39 -0.83 -0.49
CA GLU A 42 -9.21 -0.23 0.14
C GLU A 42 -8.28 0.46 -0.86
N CYS A 43 -8.59 0.38 -2.15
CA CYS A 43 -7.85 1.13 -3.17
C CYS A 43 -8.18 2.62 -3.05
N ALA A 44 -7.15 3.43 -3.23
CA ALA A 44 -7.27 4.87 -3.30
C ALA A 44 -6.39 5.39 -4.45
N TRP A 45 -6.80 6.55 -4.98
CA TRP A 45 -6.17 7.16 -6.15
C TRP A 45 -5.59 8.52 -5.82
N CYS A 46 -4.33 8.75 -6.19
CA CYS A 46 -3.72 10.07 -6.06
C CYS A 46 -4.12 11.01 -7.21
N ILE A 47 -4.89 12.05 -6.90
CA ILE A 47 -5.34 13.08 -7.85
C ILE A 47 -4.36 14.25 -7.99
N ASP A 48 -3.19 14.21 -7.33
CA ASP A 48 -2.17 15.25 -7.44
C ASP A 48 -1.51 15.24 -8.83
N PRO A 49 -1.64 16.31 -9.64
CA PRO A 49 -0.99 16.40 -10.94
C PRO A 49 0.55 16.47 -10.88
N HIS A 50 1.12 16.78 -9.72
CA HIS A 50 2.56 16.86 -9.51
C HIS A 50 3.16 15.59 -8.89
N SER A 51 2.35 14.58 -8.60
CA SER A 51 2.83 13.33 -8.00
C SER A 51 3.90 12.66 -8.88
N SER A 52 4.96 12.19 -8.22
CA SER A 52 6.03 11.41 -8.84
C SER A 52 5.78 9.91 -8.83
N LEU A 53 4.61 9.47 -8.34
CA LEU A 53 4.22 8.07 -8.24
C LEU A 53 4.18 7.41 -9.62
N THR A 54 4.75 6.21 -9.71
CA THR A 54 4.63 5.35 -10.89
C THR A 54 3.19 4.85 -11.04
N ASN A 55 2.59 4.43 -9.92
CA ASN A 55 1.22 3.92 -9.86
C ASN A 55 0.38 4.84 -8.99
N ARG A 56 -0.64 5.48 -9.57
CA ARG A 56 -1.55 6.38 -8.85
C ARG A 56 -2.59 5.62 -8.03
N CYS A 57 -2.94 4.40 -8.43
CA CYS A 57 -3.79 3.51 -7.66
C CYS A 57 -2.96 2.65 -6.72
N GLN A 58 -3.20 2.73 -5.42
CA GLN A 58 -2.56 1.91 -4.40
C GLN A 58 -3.50 1.70 -3.21
N LEU A 59 -3.12 0.83 -2.27
CA LEU A 59 -3.81 0.77 -0.98
C LEU A 59 -3.76 2.13 -0.27
N LYS A 60 -4.87 2.53 0.34
CA LYS A 60 -4.99 3.79 1.08
C LYS A 60 -3.88 3.98 2.13
N SER A 61 -3.46 2.89 2.78
CA SER A 61 -2.41 2.89 3.81
C SER A 61 -1.00 3.15 3.27
N LYS A 62 -0.77 3.01 1.96
CA LYS A 62 0.55 3.23 1.33
C LYS A 62 0.84 4.71 1.02
N PHE A 63 -0.17 5.57 1.04
CA PHE A 63 0.02 6.99 0.79
C PHE A 63 0.64 7.71 1.98
N THR A 64 1.65 8.52 1.71
CA THR A 64 2.36 9.38 2.65
C THR A 64 2.30 10.82 2.17
N ASN A 65 2.54 11.80 3.06
CA ASN A 65 2.56 13.23 2.67
C ASN A 65 3.55 13.55 1.53
N GLU A 66 4.63 12.76 1.41
CA GLU A 66 5.66 12.91 0.38
C GLU A 66 5.23 12.37 -0.98
N THR A 67 4.37 11.34 -1.01
CA THR A 67 3.92 10.68 -2.25
C THR A 67 2.64 11.29 -2.80
N CYS A 68 1.67 11.55 -1.92
CA CYS A 68 0.42 12.21 -2.24
C CYS A 68 -0.19 12.79 -0.96
N THR A 69 -0.42 14.10 -0.92
CA THR A 69 -0.98 14.72 0.28
C THR A 69 -2.39 14.19 0.56
N PRO A 70 -2.80 13.95 1.83
CA PRO A 70 -4.08 13.31 2.15
C PRO A 70 -5.32 13.94 1.53
N HIS A 71 -5.33 15.25 1.26
CA HIS A 71 -6.45 15.94 0.61
C HIS A 71 -6.53 15.71 -0.91
N LEU A 72 -5.46 15.18 -1.51
CA LEU A 72 -5.36 14.77 -2.91
C LEU A 72 -5.43 13.24 -3.07
N VAL A 73 -5.76 12.50 -2.00
CA VAL A 73 -6.03 11.07 -2.06
C VAL A 73 -7.53 10.85 -2.18
N TYR A 74 -7.99 10.43 -3.35
CA TYR A 74 -9.37 10.06 -3.57
C TYR A 74 -9.64 8.64 -3.07
N SER A 75 -10.47 8.52 -2.03
CA SER A 75 -10.89 7.26 -1.43
C SER A 75 -12.35 7.42 -0.97
N PRO A 76 -13.33 7.03 -1.82
CA PRO A 76 -14.73 7.14 -1.45
C PRO A 76 -15.07 6.12 -0.36
N GLN A 77 -15.99 6.47 0.52
CA GLN A 77 -16.52 5.51 1.49
C GLN A 77 -17.32 4.43 0.75
N THR A 78 -17.14 3.18 1.14
CA THR A 78 -17.83 1.98 0.61
C THR A 78 -19.34 2.11 0.66
N ALA A 79 -19.84 2.73 1.73
CA ALA A 79 -21.24 2.98 1.98
C ALA A 79 -21.43 4.32 2.69
N GLN A 80 -22.34 5.15 2.18
CA GLN A 80 -22.78 6.39 2.82
C GLN A 80 -24.30 6.40 2.87
N VAL A 81 -24.87 6.60 4.06
CA VAL A 81 -26.30 6.79 4.24
C VAL A 81 -26.54 8.20 4.75
N LYS A 82 -27.25 9.00 3.97
CA LYS A 82 -27.61 10.39 4.30
C LYS A 82 -29.13 10.51 4.38
N ILE A 83 -29.63 10.88 5.55
CA ILE A 83 -31.04 11.20 5.74
C ILE A 83 -31.30 12.59 5.13
N GLN A 84 -32.20 12.66 4.16
CA GLN A 84 -32.55 13.88 3.44
C GLN A 84 -33.76 14.58 4.08
N GLN A 85 -34.76 13.80 4.52
CA GLN A 85 -35.96 14.31 5.19
C GLN A 85 -36.37 13.40 6.34
N ASN A 86 -36.59 13.98 7.52
CA ASN A 86 -36.90 13.26 8.75
C ASN A 86 -37.83 14.05 9.67
N LEU A 87 -39.05 14.30 9.20
CA LEU A 87 -40.13 14.81 10.04
C LEU A 87 -40.48 13.76 11.11
N PRO A 88 -40.64 14.15 12.38
CA PRO A 88 -41.01 13.23 13.45
C PRO A 88 -42.38 12.58 13.19
N LEU A 89 -42.57 11.37 13.71
CA LEU A 89 -43.87 10.71 13.72
C LEU A 89 -44.94 11.60 14.37
N GLU A 90 -46.18 11.45 13.92
CA GLU A 90 -47.36 12.19 14.42
C GLU A 90 -47.39 13.69 14.11
N THR A 91 -46.34 14.23 13.48
CA THR A 91 -46.35 15.60 12.95
C THR A 91 -47.16 15.67 11.65
N LYS A 92 -47.55 16.88 11.26
CA LYS A 92 -48.20 17.13 9.97
C LYS A 92 -47.16 17.31 8.88
N GLN A 93 -47.43 16.74 7.72
CA GLN A 93 -46.69 17.04 6.49
C GLN A 93 -46.95 18.49 6.04
N HIS A 94 -46.23 18.93 5.01
CA HIS A 94 -46.32 20.28 4.44
C HIS A 94 -47.74 20.65 3.95
N ASP A 95 -48.58 19.65 3.64
CA ASP A 95 -49.97 19.85 3.25
C ASP A 95 -50.91 20.23 4.42
N GLY A 96 -50.42 20.17 5.68
CA GLY A 96 -51.17 20.45 6.90
C GLY A 96 -52.27 19.44 7.23
N LYS A 97 -52.43 18.39 6.42
CA LYS A 97 -53.51 17.40 6.50
C LYS A 97 -53.00 15.99 6.77
N THR A 98 -51.92 15.59 6.13
CA THR A 98 -51.37 14.24 6.23
C THR A 98 -50.48 14.12 7.47
N ILE A 99 -50.74 13.10 8.29
CA ILE A 99 -49.93 12.80 9.47
C ILE A 99 -48.75 11.91 9.07
N VAL A 100 -47.57 12.25 9.54
CA VAL A 100 -46.35 11.47 9.33
C VAL A 100 -46.44 10.17 10.12
N ARG A 101 -46.48 9.04 9.39
CA ARG A 101 -46.52 7.69 9.97
C ARG A 101 -45.23 6.91 9.78
N GLN A 102 -44.33 7.37 8.92
CA GLN A 102 -43.05 6.73 8.66
C GLN A 102 -41.95 7.79 8.66
N GLN A 103 -40.80 7.43 9.24
CA GLN A 103 -39.60 8.25 9.25
C GLN A 103 -38.36 7.36 9.05
N PRO A 104 -37.29 7.85 8.40
CA PRO A 104 -37.25 9.07 7.61
C PRO A 104 -38.15 9.00 6.36
N GLN A 105 -38.50 10.17 5.78
CA GLN A 105 -39.32 10.24 4.56
C GLN A 105 -38.47 10.22 3.29
N ALA A 106 -37.19 10.60 3.38
CA ALA A 106 -36.26 10.55 2.27
C ALA A 106 -34.86 10.19 2.75
N VAL A 107 -34.25 9.19 2.12
CA VAL A 107 -32.87 8.75 2.40
C VAL A 107 -32.10 8.62 1.08
N SER A 108 -30.88 9.15 1.07
CA SER A 108 -29.92 8.96 -0.01
C SER A 108 -28.84 7.99 0.44
N VAL A 109 -28.57 6.99 -0.37
CA VAL A 109 -27.58 5.95 -0.14
C VAL A 109 -26.57 5.98 -1.28
N ARG A 110 -25.28 6.10 -0.96
CA ARG A 110 -24.20 5.98 -1.94
C ARG A 110 -23.40 4.72 -1.63
N LEU A 111 -23.28 3.81 -2.60
CA LEU A 111 -22.71 2.48 -2.40
C LEU A 111 -21.73 2.14 -3.52
N MET A 112 -20.59 1.56 -3.16
CA MET A 112 -19.73 0.86 -4.12
C MET A 112 -20.33 -0.51 -4.48
N PRO A 113 -20.07 -1.04 -5.68
CA PRO A 113 -20.43 -2.42 -6.03
C PRO A 113 -19.89 -3.43 -5.00
N SER A 114 -20.62 -4.52 -4.82
CA SER A 114 -20.36 -5.61 -3.85
C SER A 114 -20.41 -5.19 -2.38
N HIS A 115 -20.88 -3.99 -2.06
CA HIS A 115 -21.07 -3.52 -0.69
C HIS A 115 -22.55 -3.34 -0.37
N SER A 116 -22.90 -3.52 0.91
CA SER A 116 -24.24 -3.27 1.42
C SER A 116 -24.29 -2.08 2.39
N ALA A 117 -25.44 -1.42 2.43
CA ALA A 117 -25.76 -0.41 3.43
C ALA A 117 -27.13 -0.69 4.02
N THR A 118 -27.25 -0.49 5.33
CA THR A 118 -28.50 -0.71 6.05
C THR A 118 -29.15 0.61 6.40
N VAL A 119 -30.36 0.82 5.91
CA VAL A 119 -31.19 2.00 6.23
C VAL A 119 -32.24 1.60 7.25
N SER A 120 -32.35 2.35 8.35
CA SER A 120 -33.34 2.12 9.40
C SER A 120 -34.53 3.06 9.27
N PHE A 121 -35.73 2.51 9.43
CA PHE A 121 -37.00 3.22 9.39
C PHE A 121 -37.80 2.92 10.66
N LYS A 122 -38.65 3.87 11.05
CA LYS A 122 -39.68 3.68 12.07
C LYS A 122 -41.05 3.94 11.45
N TYR A 123 -42.00 3.07 11.76
CA TYR A 123 -43.36 3.15 11.28
C TYR A 123 -44.33 3.08 12.46
N LEU A 124 -45.26 4.03 12.54
CA LEU A 124 -46.34 4.05 13.52
C LEU A 124 -47.60 3.43 12.90
N HIS A 125 -47.95 2.24 13.35
CA HIS A 125 -49.11 1.52 12.86
C HIS A 125 -50.42 2.13 13.37
N GLN A 126 -51.38 2.29 12.45
CA GLN A 126 -52.77 2.55 12.79
C GLN A 126 -53.68 1.56 12.11
N THR A 127 -54.54 0.94 12.91
CA THR A 127 -55.56 0.00 12.44
C THR A 127 -56.60 0.76 11.61
N ASP A 128 -57.08 0.15 10.53
CA ASP A 128 -58.14 0.73 9.72
C ASP A 128 -59.43 0.86 10.57
N PRO A 129 -60.01 2.06 10.73
CA PRO A 129 -61.23 2.26 11.52
C PRO A 129 -62.44 1.46 11.01
N SER A 130 -62.42 1.04 9.74
CA SER A 130 -63.48 0.25 9.11
C SER A 130 -63.35 -1.26 9.36
N ARG A 131 -62.22 -1.71 9.94
CA ARG A 131 -61.95 -3.12 10.22
C ARG A 131 -62.76 -3.61 11.42
N ARG A 132 -63.55 -4.67 11.22
CA ARG A 132 -64.37 -5.32 12.26
C ARG A 132 -63.65 -6.45 13.01
N SER A 133 -62.45 -6.84 12.59
CA SER A 133 -61.70 -7.95 13.20
C SER A 133 -60.90 -7.48 14.42
N THR A 134 -60.90 -8.29 15.47
CA THR A 134 -60.08 -8.12 16.68
C THR A 134 -58.69 -8.75 16.54
N GLU A 135 -58.41 -9.45 15.45
CA GLU A 135 -57.09 -10.05 15.22
C GLU A 135 -56.05 -8.97 14.89
N PRO A 136 -54.79 -9.09 15.35
CA PRO A 136 -53.73 -8.15 15.00
C PRO A 136 -53.55 -8.03 13.49
N GLU A 137 -53.27 -6.82 12.99
CA GLU A 137 -52.94 -6.64 11.58
C GLU A 137 -51.53 -7.16 11.30
N THR A 138 -51.29 -7.57 10.06
CA THR A 138 -49.94 -7.87 9.59
C THR A 138 -49.46 -6.68 8.78
N MET A 139 -48.42 -5.99 9.25
CA MET A 139 -47.70 -5.03 8.41
C MET A 139 -46.87 -5.79 7.39
N GLU A 140 -46.81 -5.28 6.17
CA GLU A 140 -45.95 -5.82 5.11
C GLU A 140 -45.25 -4.66 4.39
N ILE A 141 -43.93 -4.73 4.24
CA ILE A 141 -43.15 -3.72 3.54
C ILE A 141 -43.34 -3.90 2.04
N GLN A 142 -43.71 -2.81 1.36
CA GLN A 142 -43.84 -2.76 -0.09
C GLN A 142 -42.80 -1.82 -0.69
N THR A 143 -42.09 -2.27 -1.73
CA THR A 143 -41.17 -1.43 -2.49
C THR A 143 -41.50 -1.38 -3.96
N SER A 144 -40.96 -0.40 -4.68
CA SER A 144 -40.85 -0.46 -6.15
C SER A 144 -40.17 -1.76 -6.60
N ASP A 145 -40.52 -2.28 -7.78
CA ASP A 145 -39.85 -3.46 -8.34
C ASP A 145 -38.38 -3.11 -8.66
N VAL A 146 -37.48 -4.02 -8.30
CA VAL A 146 -36.03 -3.88 -8.43
C VAL A 146 -35.40 -4.93 -9.34
N LYS A 147 -36.22 -5.82 -9.95
CA LYS A 147 -35.73 -6.93 -10.80
C LYS A 147 -34.85 -6.46 -11.96
N ASP A 148 -35.15 -5.30 -12.53
CA ASP A 148 -34.40 -4.73 -13.65
C ASP A 148 -33.26 -3.78 -13.19
N THR A 149 -32.94 -3.81 -11.90
CA THR A 149 -31.90 -2.96 -11.30
C THR A 149 -30.78 -3.83 -10.73
N PRO A 150 -29.55 -3.29 -10.59
CA PRO A 150 -28.43 -4.02 -9.96
C PRO A 150 -28.55 -4.16 -8.43
N LEU A 151 -29.72 -3.85 -7.85
CA LEU A 151 -29.94 -3.85 -6.41
C LEU A 151 -30.46 -5.20 -5.91
N GLN A 152 -29.91 -5.66 -4.79
CA GLN A 152 -30.50 -6.70 -3.97
C GLN A 152 -30.96 -6.10 -2.64
N LEU A 153 -32.18 -6.41 -2.23
CA LEU A 153 -32.76 -5.88 -0.99
C LEU A 153 -33.02 -7.01 0.00
N LYS A 154 -32.52 -6.86 1.23
CA LYS A 154 -32.91 -7.68 2.38
C LYS A 154 -33.69 -6.84 3.38
N PHE A 155 -34.67 -7.46 4.02
CA PHE A 155 -35.64 -6.79 4.87
C PHE A 155 -35.57 -7.39 6.26
N PHE A 156 -35.42 -6.53 7.26
CA PHE A 156 -35.37 -6.93 8.66
C PHE A 156 -36.40 -6.13 9.44
N ILE A 157 -37.21 -6.78 10.26
CA ILE A 157 -38.24 -6.13 11.08
C ILE A 157 -38.02 -6.54 12.54
N VAL A 158 -38.13 -5.59 13.46
CA VAL A 158 -38.16 -5.88 14.89
C VAL A 158 -39.58 -6.30 15.28
N CYS A 159 -39.80 -7.61 15.39
CA CYS A 159 -41.06 -8.24 15.79
C CYS A 159 -40.96 -8.73 17.23
N ASP A 160 -41.86 -8.29 18.10
CA ASP A 160 -41.89 -8.69 19.51
C ASP A 160 -40.55 -8.47 20.23
N GLY A 161 -39.81 -7.42 19.84
CA GLY A 161 -38.48 -7.10 20.37
C GLY A 161 -37.31 -7.82 19.69
N GLU A 162 -37.56 -8.76 18.79
CA GLU A 162 -36.53 -9.51 18.08
C GLU A 162 -36.40 -9.07 16.61
N LEU A 163 -35.17 -8.83 16.15
CA LEU A 163 -34.90 -8.55 14.74
C LEU A 163 -34.99 -9.84 13.92
N LYS A 164 -35.91 -9.88 12.96
CA LYS A 164 -36.15 -11.04 12.08
C LYS A 164 -35.98 -10.63 10.61
N GLU A 165 -35.33 -11.47 9.81
CA GLU A 165 -35.27 -11.31 8.34
C GLU A 165 -36.64 -11.69 7.75
N THR A 166 -37.51 -10.69 7.62
CA THR A 166 -38.89 -10.86 7.14
C THR A 166 -39.38 -9.56 6.52
N LYS A 167 -40.33 -9.66 5.59
CA LYS A 167 -41.05 -8.50 5.03
C LYS A 167 -42.33 -8.18 5.79
N SER A 168 -42.76 -9.07 6.68
CA SER A 168 -44.05 -8.96 7.35
C SER A 168 -43.97 -9.27 8.85
N CYS A 169 -44.76 -8.56 9.64
CA CYS A 169 -44.81 -8.68 11.09
C CYS A 169 -46.23 -8.45 11.63
N ARG A 170 -46.63 -9.13 12.71
CA ARG A 170 -47.90 -8.84 13.40
C ARG A 170 -47.74 -7.57 14.23
N VAL A 171 -48.74 -6.70 14.16
CA VAL A 171 -48.71 -5.37 14.79
C VAL A 171 -50.02 -5.03 15.47
N GLN A 172 -49.91 -4.27 16.56
CA GLN A 172 -51.00 -3.72 17.33
C GLN A 172 -51.25 -2.26 16.95
N ASN A 173 -52.45 -1.76 17.25
CA ASN A 173 -52.77 -0.35 17.04
C ASN A 173 -51.84 0.56 17.86
N ASN A 174 -51.38 1.67 17.26
CA ASN A 174 -50.43 2.62 17.83
C ASN A 174 -49.05 2.01 18.21
N GLN A 175 -48.71 0.83 17.69
CA GLN A 175 -47.38 0.27 17.85
C GLN A 175 -46.39 0.96 16.89
N ILE A 176 -45.23 1.35 17.42
CA ILE A 176 -44.09 1.76 16.60
C ILE A 176 -43.28 0.52 16.27
N VAL A 177 -43.07 0.28 14.98
CA VAL A 177 -42.24 -0.80 14.48
C VAL A 177 -41.00 -0.24 13.82
N GLU A 178 -39.86 -0.77 14.20
CA GLU A 178 -38.58 -0.48 13.56
C GLU A 178 -38.28 -1.55 12.52
N PHE A 179 -37.97 -1.11 11.30
CA PHE A 179 -37.54 -2.01 10.23
C PHE A 179 -36.31 -1.46 9.53
N LYS A 180 -35.51 -2.35 8.99
CA LYS A 180 -34.26 -2.05 8.31
C LYS A 180 -34.30 -2.66 6.92
N ILE A 181 -33.81 -1.90 5.95
CA ILE A 181 -33.61 -2.38 4.58
C ILE A 181 -32.11 -2.37 4.34
N GLU A 182 -31.54 -3.54 4.13
CA GLU A 182 -30.17 -3.69 3.65
C GLU A 182 -30.19 -3.66 2.12
N VAL A 183 -29.48 -2.70 1.55
CA VAL A 183 -29.35 -2.48 0.11
C VAL A 183 -27.97 -2.94 -0.31
N LEU A 184 -27.89 -3.93 -1.19
CA LEU A 184 -26.65 -4.40 -1.81
C LEU A 184 -26.66 -4.00 -3.29
N VAL A 185 -25.53 -3.52 -3.79
CA VAL A 185 -25.33 -3.19 -5.22
C VAL A 185 -24.40 -4.24 -5.81
N ASN A 186 -24.81 -4.96 -6.85
CA ASN A 186 -23.95 -5.95 -7.51
C ASN A 186 -23.01 -5.32 -8.54
N SER A 187 -23.50 -4.33 -9.25
CA SER A 187 -22.81 -3.72 -10.38
C SER A 187 -23.19 -2.26 -10.54
N CYS A 188 -22.43 -1.56 -11.36
CA CYS A 188 -22.67 -0.16 -11.65
C CYS A 188 -23.97 0.04 -12.43
N SER A 189 -24.79 1.00 -11.96
CA SER A 189 -25.98 1.41 -12.70
C SER A 189 -25.57 2.22 -13.93
N SER A 190 -25.93 1.74 -15.13
CA SER A 190 -25.66 2.42 -16.40
C SER A 190 -26.61 3.60 -16.66
N THR A 191 -27.72 3.67 -15.92
CA THR A 191 -28.83 4.61 -16.17
C THR A 191 -28.91 5.75 -15.14
N GLY A 192 -27.97 5.80 -14.18
CA GLY A 192 -27.90 6.81 -13.13
C GLY A 192 -28.47 6.35 -11.79
N ASP A 193 -28.94 7.31 -10.99
CA ASP A 193 -29.46 7.06 -9.64
C ASP A 193 -30.77 6.26 -9.67
N ILE A 194 -30.86 5.26 -8.80
CA ILE A 194 -32.03 4.37 -8.69
C ILE A 194 -32.94 4.91 -7.59
N THR A 195 -34.21 5.13 -7.90
CA THR A 195 -35.19 5.62 -6.92
C THR A 195 -36.15 4.52 -6.54
N LEU A 196 -36.25 4.23 -5.24
CA LEU A 196 -37.16 3.25 -4.66
C LEU A 196 -38.20 3.96 -3.81
N SER A 197 -39.47 3.61 -3.99
CA SER A 197 -40.52 3.94 -3.04
C SER A 197 -40.60 2.85 -1.98
N VAL A 198 -40.58 3.21 -0.70
CA VAL A 198 -40.70 2.29 0.43
C VAL A 198 -41.97 2.62 1.21
N GLY A 199 -43.00 1.80 1.07
CA GLY A 199 -44.27 1.94 1.75
C GLY A 199 -44.62 0.74 2.61
N ILE A 200 -45.74 0.84 3.31
CA ILE A 200 -46.37 -0.28 4.03
C ILE A 200 -47.67 -0.63 3.32
N LEU A 201 -47.88 -1.90 3.03
CA LEU A 201 -49.07 -2.38 2.33
C LEU A 201 -50.34 -1.95 3.09
N ARG A 202 -51.37 -1.51 2.35
CA ARG A 202 -52.65 -1.00 2.87
C ARG A 202 -52.55 0.29 3.70
N GLN A 203 -51.40 0.94 3.71
CA GLN A 203 -51.19 2.17 4.48
C GLN A 203 -50.80 3.31 3.53
N ARG A 204 -51.20 4.53 3.89
CA ARG A 204 -50.94 5.74 3.07
C ARG A 204 -49.64 6.41 3.47
N THR A 205 -48.55 5.64 3.54
CA THR A 205 -47.22 6.13 3.90
C THR A 205 -46.19 5.61 2.90
N ILE A 206 -45.33 6.52 2.43
CA ILE A 206 -44.27 6.23 1.46
C ILE A 206 -43.04 7.05 1.86
N ALA A 207 -41.88 6.41 1.89
CA ALA A 207 -40.58 7.07 1.97
C ALA A 207 -39.81 6.88 0.64
N GLY A 208 -39.05 7.89 0.23
CA GLY A 208 -38.13 7.82 -0.89
C GLY A 208 -36.77 7.28 -0.46
N LEU A 209 -36.27 6.27 -1.16
CA LEU A 209 -34.93 5.73 -1.00
C LEU A 209 -34.17 5.90 -2.33
N TYR A 210 -33.22 6.81 -2.34
CA TYR A 210 -32.42 7.17 -3.53
C TYR A 210 -31.05 6.49 -3.43
N VAL A 211 -30.74 5.61 -4.36
CA VAL A 211 -29.51 4.81 -4.37
C VAL A 211 -28.62 5.25 -5.52
N THR A 212 -27.44 5.77 -5.20
CA THR A 212 -26.39 6.17 -6.14
C THR A 212 -25.26 5.15 -6.10
N THR A 213 -24.94 4.53 -7.23
CA THR A 213 -23.80 3.62 -7.34
C THR A 213 -22.50 4.41 -7.56
N ILE A 214 -21.50 4.23 -6.70
CA ILE A 214 -20.20 4.88 -6.81
C ILE A 214 -19.33 4.05 -7.78
N CYS A 215 -19.22 4.52 -9.01
CA CYS A 215 -18.65 3.77 -10.14
C CYS A 215 -17.50 4.49 -10.85
N GLY A 216 -17.02 5.56 -10.27
CA GLY A 216 -16.02 6.44 -10.87
C GLY A 216 -15.63 7.52 -9.88
N CYS A 217 -14.66 8.33 -10.27
CA CYS A 217 -14.23 9.46 -9.48
C CYS A 217 -14.95 10.72 -9.93
N GLU A 218 -15.29 11.60 -8.99
CA GLU A 218 -15.98 12.86 -9.33
C GLU A 218 -15.12 13.76 -10.24
N CYS A 219 -13.79 13.66 -10.13
CA CYS A 219 -12.83 14.34 -11.00
C CYS A 219 -12.83 13.83 -12.46
N GLU A 220 -13.38 12.65 -12.75
CA GLU A 220 -13.51 12.15 -14.14
C GLU A 220 -14.67 12.84 -14.87
N LYS A 221 -15.68 13.31 -14.13
CA LYS A 221 -16.83 14.03 -14.68
C LYS A 221 -16.51 15.49 -15.02
N HIS A 222 -15.48 16.04 -14.37
CA HIS A 222 -15.10 17.45 -14.49
C HIS A 222 -13.61 17.58 -14.86
N PRO A 223 -13.20 17.11 -16.05
CA PRO A 223 -11.81 17.22 -16.49
C PRO A 223 -11.44 18.67 -16.80
N GLU A 224 -10.19 19.05 -16.55
CA GLU A 224 -9.66 20.34 -16.99
C GLU A 224 -9.24 20.22 -18.46
N ILE A 225 -10.09 20.75 -19.35
CA ILE A 225 -9.88 20.71 -20.79
C ILE A 225 -8.71 21.62 -21.20
N ASN A 226 -7.81 21.13 -22.06
CA ASN A 226 -6.65 21.87 -22.58
C ASN A 226 -5.78 22.42 -21.45
N SER A 227 -5.53 21.58 -20.44
CA SER A 227 -4.80 21.99 -19.25
C SER A 227 -3.38 22.43 -19.57
N ARG A 228 -2.92 23.50 -18.92
CA ARG A 228 -1.52 23.95 -19.01
C ARG A 228 -0.54 22.92 -18.46
N LEU A 229 -0.97 22.11 -17.50
CA LEU A 229 -0.17 21.02 -16.94
C LEU A 229 0.07 19.90 -17.96
N CYS A 230 -0.81 19.79 -18.94
CA CYS A 230 -0.72 18.88 -20.09
C CYS A 230 -0.24 19.61 -21.36
N HIS A 231 0.51 20.70 -21.22
CA HIS A 231 1.02 21.53 -22.31
C HIS A 231 -0.05 22.05 -23.30
N GLN A 232 -1.31 22.18 -22.87
CA GLN A 232 -2.46 22.52 -23.73
C GLN A 232 -2.66 21.54 -24.91
N ASN A 233 -2.16 20.31 -24.76
CA ASN A 233 -2.15 19.24 -25.75
C ASN A 233 -2.93 18.00 -25.26
N GLY A 234 -3.88 18.24 -24.36
CA GLY A 234 -4.67 17.21 -23.70
C GLY A 234 -5.47 17.75 -22.51
N HIS A 235 -6.13 16.86 -21.81
CA HIS A 235 -7.01 17.15 -20.69
C HIS A 235 -6.43 16.59 -19.39
N LEU A 236 -6.50 17.34 -18.29
CA LEU A 236 -6.12 16.81 -16.97
C LEU A 236 -7.34 16.14 -16.33
N VAL A 237 -7.25 14.83 -16.12
CA VAL A 237 -8.32 14.00 -15.56
C VAL A 237 -7.78 13.29 -14.33
N CYS A 238 -8.33 13.63 -13.15
CA CYS A 238 -7.92 13.05 -11.86
C CYS A 238 -6.39 13.01 -11.62
N GLY A 239 -5.70 14.10 -11.98
CA GLY A 239 -4.24 14.24 -11.80
C GLY A 239 -3.39 13.64 -12.93
N GLN A 240 -3.99 12.98 -13.93
CA GLN A 240 -3.27 12.43 -15.08
C GLN A 240 -3.65 13.15 -16.37
N CYS A 241 -2.69 13.34 -17.27
CA CYS A 241 -2.97 13.90 -18.59
C CYS A 241 -3.48 12.82 -19.54
N VAL A 242 -4.62 13.11 -20.18
CA VAL A 242 -5.14 12.37 -21.32
C VAL A 242 -4.83 13.18 -22.57
N CYS A 243 -3.87 12.73 -23.35
CA CYS A 243 -3.32 13.48 -24.47
C CYS A 243 -4.19 13.41 -25.73
N ASP A 244 -4.11 14.48 -26.53
CA ASP A 244 -4.69 14.49 -27.87
C ASP A 244 -4.04 13.42 -28.77
N GLN A 245 -4.73 12.99 -29.82
CA GLN A 245 -4.32 11.88 -30.68
C GLN A 245 -2.90 11.99 -31.28
N SER A 246 -2.36 13.22 -31.43
CA SER A 246 -1.03 13.48 -32.01
C SER A 246 0.09 13.66 -30.97
N ARG A 247 -0.22 13.43 -29.69
CA ARG A 247 0.61 13.78 -28.54
C ARG A 247 0.82 12.57 -27.63
N GLY A 248 1.93 12.56 -26.90
CA GLY A 248 2.28 11.53 -25.94
C GLY A 248 3.19 12.05 -24.83
N GLY A 249 3.61 11.17 -23.93
CA GLY A 249 4.32 11.53 -22.69
C GLY A 249 3.36 11.83 -21.54
N ASP A 250 3.88 11.81 -20.32
CA ASP A 250 3.09 11.94 -19.09
C ASP A 250 2.33 13.28 -19.00
N LYS A 251 2.83 14.31 -19.69
CA LYS A 251 2.26 15.67 -19.73
C LYS A 251 1.91 16.10 -21.15
N CYS A 252 1.79 15.17 -22.09
CA CYS A 252 1.52 15.46 -23.51
C CYS A 252 2.58 16.37 -24.17
N GLU A 253 3.82 16.27 -23.69
CA GLU A 253 4.95 17.07 -24.16
C GLU A 253 5.52 16.57 -25.50
N CYS A 254 5.28 15.31 -25.86
CA CYS A 254 5.91 14.66 -27.02
C CYS A 254 5.01 14.73 -28.26
N PRO A 255 5.42 15.37 -29.37
CA PRO A 255 4.74 15.25 -30.67
C PRO A 255 5.06 13.90 -31.31
N LEU A 256 4.06 13.04 -31.52
CA LEU A 256 4.26 11.66 -31.99
C LEU A 256 4.97 11.59 -33.36
N ALA A 257 4.59 12.48 -34.28
CA ALA A 257 5.17 12.57 -35.62
C ALA A 257 6.70 12.81 -35.60
N SER A 258 7.18 13.65 -34.68
CA SER A 258 8.62 13.95 -34.54
C SER A 258 9.44 12.75 -34.10
N HIS A 259 8.80 11.76 -33.45
CA HIS A 259 9.42 10.52 -33.01
C HIS A 259 9.11 9.35 -33.96
N GLY A 260 8.47 9.59 -35.10
CA GLY A 260 8.15 8.56 -36.09
C GLY A 260 7.21 7.47 -35.58
N VAL A 261 6.28 7.83 -34.68
CA VAL A 261 5.26 6.93 -34.14
C VAL A 261 3.86 7.50 -34.37
N SER A 262 2.86 6.64 -34.40
CA SER A 262 1.46 7.03 -34.63
C SER A 262 0.61 7.02 -33.36
N LYS A 263 1.06 6.29 -32.33
CA LYS A 263 0.37 6.14 -31.04
C LYS A 263 1.30 6.44 -29.88
N ALA A 264 0.74 6.93 -28.78
CA ALA A 264 1.49 7.16 -27.55
C ALA A 264 2.09 5.87 -26.96
N SER A 265 1.41 4.73 -27.10
CA SER A 265 1.92 3.42 -26.64
C SER A 265 3.21 3.01 -27.36
N GLU A 266 3.32 3.27 -28.66
CA GLU A 266 4.52 2.98 -29.45
C GLU A 266 5.73 3.81 -28.96
N LEU A 267 5.48 4.97 -28.37
CA LEU A 267 6.52 5.79 -27.76
C LEU A 267 7.06 5.15 -26.48
N GLU A 268 6.18 4.57 -25.68
CA GLU A 268 6.58 3.82 -24.47
C GLU A 268 7.27 2.49 -24.83
N ASP A 269 6.85 1.82 -25.90
CA ASP A 269 7.47 0.58 -26.39
C ASP A 269 8.94 0.79 -26.79
N LYS A 270 9.33 1.99 -27.25
CA LYS A 270 10.74 2.33 -27.51
C LYS A 270 11.63 2.31 -26.27
N CYS A 271 11.03 2.36 -25.08
CA CYS A 271 11.69 2.28 -23.78
C CYS A 271 11.67 0.87 -23.18
N ARG A 272 11.18 -0.13 -23.92
CA ARG A 272 11.20 -1.53 -23.50
C ARG A 272 12.24 -2.30 -24.32
N PHE A 273 12.99 -3.18 -23.65
CA PHE A 273 13.94 -4.06 -24.34
C PHE A 273 13.22 -5.06 -25.26
N ASN A 274 12.09 -5.60 -24.79
CA ASN A 274 11.14 -6.41 -25.56
C ASN A 274 9.72 -6.23 -24.98
N SER A 275 8.70 -6.80 -25.63
CA SER A 275 7.29 -6.66 -25.23
C SER A 275 6.97 -7.08 -23.79
N SER A 276 7.77 -7.98 -23.21
CA SER A 276 7.58 -8.49 -21.85
C SER A 276 8.44 -7.76 -20.81
N SER A 277 9.34 -6.87 -21.25
CA SER A 277 10.24 -6.15 -20.36
C SER A 277 9.55 -4.93 -19.76
N PRO A 278 9.78 -4.62 -18.47
CA PRO A 278 9.30 -3.37 -17.89
C PRO A 278 9.92 -2.16 -18.58
N VAL A 279 9.21 -1.03 -18.56
CA VAL A 279 9.70 0.24 -19.08
C VAL A 279 11.00 0.60 -18.38
N CYS A 280 12.05 0.86 -19.15
CA CYS A 280 13.37 1.24 -18.65
C CYS A 280 13.89 0.30 -17.54
N SER A 281 13.63 -1.01 -17.66
CA SER A 281 14.05 -2.03 -16.68
C SER A 281 13.61 -1.72 -15.25
N ALA A 282 12.49 -1.01 -15.08
CA ALA A 282 12.01 -0.45 -13.80
C ALA A 282 13.00 0.48 -13.08
N SER A 283 14.08 0.89 -13.75
CA SER A 283 15.19 1.68 -13.20
C SER A 283 15.32 3.05 -13.88
N GLY A 284 14.24 3.52 -14.49
CA GLY A 284 14.17 4.83 -15.14
C GLY A 284 12.74 5.22 -15.53
N LYS A 285 12.60 6.42 -16.08
CA LYS A 285 11.36 6.95 -16.65
C LYS A 285 11.48 7.10 -18.16
N CYS A 286 10.45 6.73 -18.90
CA CYS A 286 10.44 6.92 -20.36
C CYS A 286 10.05 8.36 -20.70
N LYS A 287 10.96 9.10 -21.33
CA LYS A 287 10.73 10.46 -21.83
C LYS A 287 10.84 10.48 -23.35
N CYS A 288 9.70 10.66 -24.00
CA CYS A 288 9.53 10.68 -25.44
C CYS A 288 10.28 9.54 -26.19
N GLY A 289 10.21 8.32 -25.66
CA GLY A 289 10.81 7.13 -26.27
C GLY A 289 12.29 6.92 -25.93
N GLN A 290 12.82 7.62 -24.93
CA GLN A 290 14.15 7.43 -24.39
C GLN A 290 14.09 7.24 -22.87
N CYS A 291 14.89 6.33 -22.34
CA CYS A 291 14.94 6.10 -20.90
C CYS A 291 15.83 7.12 -20.20
N GLN A 292 15.28 7.74 -19.16
CA GLN A 292 15.99 8.56 -18.20
C GLN A 292 16.19 7.74 -16.92
N CYS A 293 17.41 7.27 -16.67
CA CYS A 293 17.70 6.38 -15.54
C CYS A 293 17.65 7.11 -14.20
N ASN A 294 17.28 6.39 -13.14
CA ASN A 294 17.03 6.96 -11.81
C ASN A 294 18.31 7.43 -11.10
N LYS A 295 19.47 6.89 -11.46
CA LYS A 295 20.78 7.20 -10.86
C LYS A 295 21.86 7.24 -11.95
N PRO A 296 22.94 8.02 -11.77
CA PRO A 296 24.02 8.12 -12.75
C PRO A 296 24.81 6.82 -12.96
N THR A 297 24.81 5.92 -11.96
CA THR A 297 25.45 4.60 -12.01
C THR A 297 24.60 3.57 -12.76
N VAL A 298 23.32 3.84 -12.96
CA VAL A 298 22.43 3.03 -13.81
C VAL A 298 22.51 3.52 -15.25
N THR A 299 22.96 2.66 -16.15
CA THR A 299 23.27 2.98 -17.53
C THR A 299 22.60 2.02 -18.53
N GLY A 300 22.83 2.27 -19.81
CA GLY A 300 22.26 1.50 -20.91
C GLY A 300 20.98 2.11 -21.49
N LYS A 301 20.65 1.75 -22.74
CA LYS A 301 19.49 2.27 -23.47
C LYS A 301 18.17 2.09 -22.72
N PHE A 302 18.05 1.04 -21.92
CA PHE A 302 16.85 0.69 -21.17
C PHE A 302 17.10 0.72 -19.65
N CYS A 303 18.13 1.43 -19.18
CA CYS A 303 18.54 1.48 -17.77
C CYS A 303 18.73 0.09 -17.14
N GLN A 304 19.21 -0.88 -17.92
CA GLN A 304 19.32 -2.27 -17.51
C GLN A 304 20.62 -2.59 -16.75
N CYS A 305 21.58 -1.67 -16.73
CA CYS A 305 22.90 -1.90 -16.17
C CYS A 305 23.09 -1.07 -14.91
N ASP A 306 23.19 -1.71 -13.76
CA ASP A 306 23.57 -1.06 -12.50
C ASP A 306 25.07 -1.25 -12.25
N ASN A 307 25.85 -0.18 -12.41
CA ASN A 307 27.30 -0.23 -12.26
C ASN A 307 27.77 -0.22 -10.80
N ASP A 308 26.87 -0.05 -9.83
CA ASP A 308 27.18 -0.23 -8.40
C ASP A 308 27.16 -1.71 -7.99
N SER A 309 26.59 -2.59 -8.82
CA SER A 309 26.50 -4.04 -8.56
C SER A 309 27.78 -4.81 -8.88
N CYS A 310 28.84 -4.16 -9.36
CA CYS A 310 30.12 -4.79 -9.64
C CYS A 310 30.85 -5.20 -8.34
N PRO A 311 31.75 -6.20 -8.39
CA PRO A 311 32.57 -6.60 -7.24
C PRO A 311 33.30 -5.42 -6.58
N LEU A 312 33.21 -5.35 -5.26
CA LEU A 312 33.89 -4.35 -4.43
C LEU A 312 35.15 -4.95 -3.82
N ALA A 313 36.25 -4.20 -3.83
CA ALA A 313 37.42 -4.55 -3.04
C ALA A 313 37.20 -4.31 -1.53
N VAL A 314 38.10 -4.83 -0.71
CA VAL A 314 38.11 -4.67 0.76
C VAL A 314 38.07 -3.19 1.20
N ASN A 315 38.54 -2.27 0.37
CA ASN A 315 38.51 -0.82 0.62
C ASN A 315 37.25 -0.11 0.09
N GLY A 316 36.24 -0.86 -0.37
CA GLY A 316 34.98 -0.32 -0.88
C GLY A 316 35.02 0.23 -2.32
N LYS A 317 36.11 0.02 -3.07
CA LYS A 317 36.21 0.46 -4.47
C LYS A 317 35.66 -0.59 -5.44
N VAL A 318 34.81 -0.15 -6.37
CA VAL A 318 34.31 -0.97 -7.50
C VAL A 318 35.47 -1.42 -8.38
N CYS A 319 35.48 -2.70 -8.75
CA CYS A 319 36.54 -3.32 -9.56
C CYS A 319 37.95 -3.09 -9.01
N SER A 320 38.07 -3.11 -7.68
CA SER A 320 39.31 -2.81 -6.95
C SER A 320 39.96 -1.45 -7.25
N GLY A 321 39.26 -0.57 -7.96
CA GLY A 321 39.81 0.68 -8.50
C GLY A 321 40.77 0.49 -9.70
N ASN A 322 40.84 -0.71 -10.28
CA ASN A 322 41.75 -1.07 -11.38
C ASN A 322 40.97 -1.52 -12.64
N GLY A 323 39.75 -1.04 -12.80
CA GLY A 323 38.88 -1.44 -13.89
C GLY A 323 37.64 -0.57 -13.98
N VAL A 324 36.97 -0.65 -15.12
CA VAL A 324 35.69 0.01 -15.36
C VAL A 324 34.58 -1.02 -15.25
N CYS A 325 33.55 -0.74 -14.44
CA CYS A 325 32.38 -1.58 -14.38
C CYS A 325 31.54 -1.40 -15.65
N ASP A 326 31.25 -2.51 -16.33
CA ASP A 326 30.38 -2.59 -17.49
C ASP A 326 29.26 -3.59 -17.20
N CYS A 327 28.11 -3.07 -16.74
CA CYS A 327 26.89 -3.86 -16.51
C CYS A 327 27.08 -5.06 -15.57
N GLY A 328 27.73 -4.84 -14.42
CA GLY A 328 27.99 -5.87 -13.40
C GLY A 328 29.26 -6.70 -13.63
N VAL A 329 30.00 -6.44 -14.71
CA VAL A 329 31.27 -7.11 -15.01
C VAL A 329 32.41 -6.10 -15.01
N CYS A 330 33.49 -6.39 -14.27
CA CYS A 330 34.67 -5.54 -14.28
C CYS A 330 35.49 -5.74 -15.56
N LYS A 331 35.69 -4.65 -16.32
CA LYS A 331 36.66 -4.58 -17.41
C LYS A 331 37.97 -4.06 -16.83
N CYS A 332 38.88 -4.98 -16.52
CA CYS A 332 40.15 -4.66 -15.90
C CYS A 332 41.05 -3.84 -16.82
N GLU A 333 41.78 -2.90 -16.23
CA GLU A 333 42.85 -2.18 -16.91
C GLU A 333 44.00 -3.14 -17.26
N MET A 334 44.82 -2.77 -18.26
CA MET A 334 45.97 -3.58 -18.64
C MET A 334 46.89 -3.81 -17.42
N GLY A 335 47.22 -5.06 -17.14
CA GLY A 335 48.05 -5.43 -15.99
C GLY A 335 47.26 -5.91 -14.76
N TRP A 336 45.93 -6.01 -14.87
CA TRP A 336 45.05 -6.52 -13.81
C TRP A 336 44.13 -7.63 -14.34
N GLU A 337 43.85 -8.62 -13.50
CA GLU A 337 43.02 -9.78 -13.79
C GLU A 337 42.13 -10.17 -12.60
N ARG A 338 41.33 -11.25 -12.79
CA ARG A 338 40.19 -11.69 -11.96
C ARG A 338 38.91 -10.88 -12.16
N ASP A 339 37.81 -11.43 -11.68
CA ASP A 339 36.46 -10.87 -11.83
C ASP A 339 36.29 -9.49 -11.15
N ASP A 340 37.14 -9.17 -10.16
CA ASP A 340 37.13 -7.92 -9.40
C ASP A 340 38.34 -7.02 -9.68
N CYS A 341 39.20 -7.38 -10.64
CA CYS A 341 40.46 -6.70 -10.97
C CYS A 341 41.41 -6.49 -9.77
N SER A 342 41.36 -7.39 -8.79
CA SER A 342 42.22 -7.32 -7.60
C SER A 342 43.64 -7.82 -7.84
N CYS A 343 43.88 -8.58 -8.92
CA CYS A 343 45.13 -9.30 -9.12
C CYS A 343 46.01 -8.62 -10.16
N SER A 344 47.19 -8.15 -9.77
CA SER A 344 48.15 -7.61 -10.73
C SER A 344 48.85 -8.74 -11.48
N THR A 345 48.94 -8.64 -12.80
CA THR A 345 49.69 -9.58 -13.65
C THR A 345 51.20 -9.30 -13.65
N ALA A 346 51.65 -8.22 -12.98
CA ALA A 346 53.07 -7.95 -12.80
C ALA A 346 53.69 -8.97 -11.84
N SER A 347 54.97 -9.28 -12.05
CA SER A 347 55.75 -10.20 -11.21
C SER A 347 57.01 -9.56 -10.64
N ASN A 348 57.19 -8.25 -10.84
CA ASN A 348 58.39 -7.52 -10.43
C ASN A 348 58.60 -7.52 -8.90
N ASN A 349 57.53 -7.50 -8.11
CA ASN A 349 57.63 -7.57 -6.64
C ASN A 349 57.83 -9.00 -6.11
N CYS A 350 57.93 -9.99 -6.99
CA CYS A 350 58.25 -11.38 -6.64
C CYS A 350 59.70 -11.74 -6.94
N VAL A 351 60.49 -10.86 -7.56
CA VAL A 351 61.87 -11.16 -7.94
C VAL A 351 62.83 -10.57 -6.90
N ASP A 352 63.65 -11.43 -6.30
CA ASP A 352 64.76 -11.03 -5.45
C ASP A 352 66.07 -11.65 -5.98
N ASN A 353 67.11 -10.83 -6.11
CA ASN A 353 68.41 -11.24 -6.69
C ASN A 353 68.34 -12.01 -8.04
N GLY A 354 67.33 -11.71 -8.85
CA GLY A 354 67.12 -12.36 -10.16
C GLY A 354 66.36 -13.68 -10.10
N GLU A 355 65.94 -14.14 -8.91
CA GLU A 355 65.15 -15.35 -8.73
C GLU A 355 63.71 -15.02 -8.35
N LEU A 356 62.75 -15.69 -9.00
CA LEU A 356 61.32 -15.54 -8.70
C LEU A 356 60.99 -16.32 -7.42
N CYS A 357 60.55 -15.62 -6.38
CA CYS A 357 60.21 -16.18 -5.07
C CYS A 357 61.30 -17.12 -4.53
N SER A 358 62.57 -16.76 -4.74
CA SER A 358 63.77 -17.54 -4.35
C SER A 358 63.66 -19.03 -4.74
N ASN A 359 63.02 -19.34 -5.88
CA ASN A 359 62.71 -20.68 -6.37
C ASN A 359 61.89 -21.58 -5.39
N ASN A 360 61.29 -20.99 -4.37
CA ASN A 360 60.62 -21.66 -3.24
C ASN A 360 59.13 -21.33 -3.14
N GLY A 361 58.53 -20.87 -4.23
CA GLY A 361 57.12 -20.52 -4.31
C GLY A 361 56.69 -20.16 -5.72
N ARG A 362 55.47 -19.65 -5.84
CA ARG A 362 54.92 -19.12 -7.08
C ARG A 362 54.44 -17.69 -6.88
N CYS A 363 54.57 -16.85 -7.90
CA CYS A 363 54.08 -15.48 -7.85
C CYS A 363 52.59 -15.45 -8.23
N GLU A 364 51.73 -15.02 -7.32
CA GLU A 364 50.31 -14.77 -7.58
C GLU A 364 49.97 -13.32 -7.20
N CYS A 365 49.37 -12.57 -8.13
CA CYS A 365 48.99 -11.16 -7.93
C CYS A 365 50.15 -10.27 -7.46
N ASN A 366 51.33 -10.45 -8.06
CA ASN A 366 52.56 -9.74 -7.70
C ASN A 366 53.02 -9.94 -6.24
N ARG A 367 52.64 -11.07 -5.61
CA ARG A 367 53.09 -11.51 -4.29
C ARG A 367 53.49 -12.99 -4.33
N CYS A 368 54.56 -13.36 -3.63
CA CYS A 368 54.97 -14.76 -3.53
C CYS A 368 54.06 -15.57 -2.61
N VAL A 369 53.60 -16.71 -3.12
CA VAL A 369 52.94 -17.78 -2.37
C VAL A 369 53.96 -18.90 -2.18
N CYS A 370 54.43 -19.06 -0.95
CA CYS A 370 55.52 -19.97 -0.62
C CYS A 370 55.07 -21.43 -0.57
N ASN A 371 55.99 -22.34 -0.93
CA ASN A 371 55.81 -23.77 -0.73
C ASN A 371 55.86 -24.12 0.76
N MET A 372 55.33 -25.29 1.15
CA MET A 372 55.33 -25.72 2.56
C MET A 372 56.73 -25.69 3.18
N GLY A 373 56.84 -25.15 4.40
CA GLY A 373 58.11 -24.99 5.11
C GLY A 373 58.92 -23.75 4.74
N LYS A 374 58.40 -22.87 3.87
CA LYS A 374 59.04 -21.62 3.46
C LYS A 374 58.19 -20.39 3.81
N THR A 375 58.85 -19.32 4.23
CA THR A 375 58.23 -18.07 4.70
C THR A 375 59.00 -16.83 4.21
N GLY A 376 58.43 -15.66 4.45
CA GLY A 376 58.98 -14.37 4.04
C GLY A 376 58.42 -13.86 2.71
N ALA A 377 58.63 -12.58 2.41
CA ALA A 377 58.04 -11.91 1.25
C ALA A 377 58.44 -12.53 -0.12
N PHE A 378 59.61 -13.18 -0.16
CA PHE A 378 60.15 -13.86 -1.34
C PHE A 378 60.41 -15.36 -1.12
N CYS A 379 59.90 -15.96 -0.03
CA CYS A 379 60.07 -17.40 0.28
C CYS A 379 61.51 -17.88 0.55
N GLY A 380 62.41 -16.96 0.93
CA GLY A 380 63.82 -17.29 1.23
C GLY A 380 64.10 -17.82 2.64
N SER A 381 63.12 -17.80 3.55
CA SER A 381 63.30 -18.22 4.96
C SER A 381 62.63 -19.55 5.25
N ASP A 382 63.24 -20.41 6.08
CA ASP A 382 62.60 -21.64 6.55
C ASP A 382 61.58 -21.33 7.65
N GLU A 383 60.44 -22.02 7.60
CA GLU A 383 59.44 -21.99 8.66
C GLU A 383 60.04 -22.61 9.92
N LYS A 384 60.26 -21.81 10.98
CA LYS A 384 60.75 -22.35 12.25
C LYS A 384 59.66 -23.23 12.85
N THR A 385 59.86 -24.54 12.80
CA THR A 385 59.08 -25.50 13.58
C THR A 385 59.16 -25.12 15.06
N PRO A 386 58.05 -25.00 15.81
CA PRO A 386 58.13 -25.01 17.26
C PRO A 386 58.80 -26.31 17.69
N ALA A 387 59.88 -26.22 18.45
CA ALA A 387 60.56 -27.40 18.99
C ALA A 387 59.62 -28.13 19.96
N PRO A 388 59.58 -29.48 19.94
CA PRO A 388 58.81 -30.25 20.89
C PRO A 388 59.49 -30.19 22.27
N GLU A 389 58.77 -29.73 23.29
CA GLU A 389 59.19 -29.90 24.69
C GLU A 389 58.92 -31.34 25.13
N GLU A 390 59.98 -32.08 25.50
CA GLU A 390 59.89 -33.43 26.03
C GLU A 390 60.09 -33.43 27.56
N LYS A 391 58.94 -33.48 28.25
CA LYS A 391 58.57 -34.19 29.49
C LYS A 391 59.59 -34.40 30.63
N ASP A 392 59.18 -33.95 31.82
CA ASP A 392 59.40 -34.66 33.09
C ASP A 392 58.08 -34.82 33.89
N LYS A 393 58.05 -35.88 34.71
CA LYS A 393 56.95 -36.75 35.22
C LYS A 393 56.54 -36.40 36.70
N PRO A 394 55.58 -37.08 37.42
CA PRO A 394 54.14 -37.40 37.24
C PRO A 394 53.20 -36.97 38.43
N GLU A 395 51.91 -37.33 38.30
CA GLU A 395 50.85 -37.57 39.34
C GLU A 395 50.22 -36.34 40.03
N SER A 396 48.91 -36.21 40.22
CA SER A 396 47.81 -37.20 40.38
C SER A 396 46.43 -36.55 40.13
N VAL A 397 45.45 -37.37 39.74
CA VAL A 397 44.00 -37.08 39.59
C VAL A 397 43.35 -37.26 40.98
N PRO A 398 42.36 -36.45 41.45
CA PRO A 398 40.96 -36.75 41.12
C PRO A 398 39.92 -35.60 41.05
N GLU A 399 38.91 -35.91 40.23
CA GLU A 399 37.46 -35.67 40.33
C GLU A 399 36.84 -34.25 40.31
N GLU A 400 35.80 -34.18 39.46
CA GLU A 400 34.65 -33.24 39.41
C GLU A 400 34.02 -33.00 40.80
N PRO A 401 33.34 -31.85 41.05
CA PRO A 401 32.00 -31.64 40.48
C PRO A 401 31.54 -30.17 40.23
N GLU A 402 30.43 -30.10 39.48
CA GLU A 402 29.30 -29.14 39.45
C GLU A 402 29.45 -27.69 39.95
N ALA A 403 28.90 -26.75 39.16
CA ALA A 403 28.04 -25.68 39.70
C ALA A 403 27.05 -25.15 38.66
N THR A 404 25.77 -25.34 38.97
CA THR A 404 24.60 -24.49 38.65
C THR A 404 24.88 -23.02 39.04
N GLU A 405 24.41 -22.00 38.32
CA GLU A 405 23.06 -21.42 38.48
C GLU A 405 22.72 -20.45 37.32
N LYS A 406 21.43 -20.05 37.27
CA LYS A 406 20.69 -19.40 36.18
C LYS A 406 20.32 -17.93 36.58
N PRO A 407 19.41 -17.26 35.86
CA PRO A 407 19.59 -16.03 35.06
C PRO A 407 19.20 -14.72 35.79
N ASP A 408 19.35 -13.55 35.14
CA ASP A 408 18.35 -12.47 35.19
C ASP A 408 18.62 -11.35 34.15
N ASP A 409 17.55 -10.60 33.91
CA ASP A 409 17.11 -9.80 32.76
C ASP A 409 17.86 -8.50 32.38
N MET A 410 17.56 -8.10 31.13
CA MET A 410 17.63 -6.80 30.45
C MET A 410 17.28 -5.56 31.33
N PRO A 411 17.76 -4.34 30.95
CA PRO A 411 16.82 -3.43 30.28
C PRO A 411 17.42 -2.50 29.19
N SER A 412 16.49 -1.85 28.50
CA SER A 412 16.57 -0.90 27.38
C SER A 412 16.89 0.56 27.75
N ASP A 413 17.07 1.38 26.70
CA ASP A 413 17.25 2.86 26.64
C ASP A 413 16.43 3.71 27.62
N SER A 414 17.08 4.69 28.26
CA SER A 414 16.63 6.09 28.36
C SER A 414 17.62 6.95 29.18
N ASP A 415 18.13 8.00 28.54
CA ASP A 415 18.49 9.34 29.04
C ASP A 415 19.10 9.50 30.46
N LEU A 416 20.31 10.07 30.55
CA LEU A 416 20.48 11.42 31.12
C LEU A 416 21.90 11.94 30.94
N GLU A 417 22.02 13.03 30.19
CA GLU A 417 23.14 13.96 30.18
C GLU A 417 23.33 14.63 31.55
N LYS A 418 24.59 14.91 31.86
CA LYS A 418 25.17 16.02 32.67
C LYS A 418 26.64 15.65 32.89
N GLU A 419 27.65 16.51 32.83
CA GLU A 419 27.84 17.94 32.63
C GLU A 419 29.37 18.06 32.44
N LEU A 420 29.87 19.08 31.73
CA LEU A 420 31.09 19.79 32.10
C LEU A 420 31.26 21.01 31.18
N ASP A 421 30.99 22.16 31.76
CA ASP A 421 31.26 23.49 31.25
C ASP A 421 32.76 23.81 31.19
N GLU A 422 33.11 24.70 30.24
CA GLU A 422 34.03 25.85 30.29
C GLU A 422 34.81 25.99 28.96
N SER A 423 35.10 27.15 28.39
CA SER A 423 34.56 28.52 28.43
C SER A 423 35.19 29.29 27.26
N SER A 424 34.49 30.29 26.69
CA SER A 424 34.97 31.67 26.47
C SER A 424 34.33 32.41 25.26
N SER A 425 33.61 33.51 25.61
CA SER A 425 33.54 34.87 25.01
C SER A 425 33.20 35.08 23.51
N ALA A 426 32.38 36.04 23.08
CA ALA A 426 31.98 37.33 23.67
C ALA A 426 30.76 37.96 22.94
N LYS A 427 29.99 38.80 23.69
CA LYS A 427 29.26 40.06 23.33
C LYS A 427 28.17 40.01 22.23
N GLU A 428 27.04 40.73 22.28
CA GLU A 428 26.63 41.98 22.95
C GLU A 428 25.07 42.14 22.92
N GLU A 429 24.55 42.84 23.95
CA GLU A 429 23.38 43.75 24.02
C GLU A 429 21.87 43.37 23.84
N GLN A 430 21.12 43.66 24.94
CA GLN A 430 19.85 44.46 25.06
C GLN A 430 18.56 43.94 24.37
N THR A 431 17.34 43.89 24.93
CA THR A 431 16.66 44.66 26.00
C THR A 431 15.29 44.02 26.38
N SER A 432 14.88 44.22 27.65
CA SER A 432 13.53 44.61 28.16
C SER A 432 12.27 43.73 28.04
N SER A 433 11.82 43.24 29.22
CA SER A 433 10.47 43.35 29.87
C SER A 433 9.22 42.76 29.16
N SER A 434 8.15 42.24 29.77
CA SER A 434 7.56 42.25 31.13
C SER A 434 6.47 41.14 31.22
N GLY A 435 6.05 40.77 32.44
CA GLY A 435 4.69 40.26 32.73
C GLY A 435 4.61 38.81 33.22
N VAL A 436 4.84 38.48 34.49
CA VAL A 436 3.91 38.59 35.66
C VAL A 436 2.78 37.55 35.68
N VAL A 437 3.02 36.49 36.50
CA VAL A 437 2.13 35.89 37.52
C VAL A 437 0.88 35.10 37.06
N SER A 438 0.85 33.79 37.35
CA SER A 438 0.09 33.29 38.52
C SER A 438 0.36 31.81 38.83
N ARG A 439 0.69 31.54 40.10
CA ARG A 439 0.76 30.23 40.77
C ARG A 439 -0.61 29.89 41.35
N VAL A 440 -0.94 28.60 41.46
CA VAL A 440 -1.55 27.88 42.62
C VAL A 440 -1.63 26.40 42.19
N CYS A 441 -0.80 25.46 42.69
CA CYS A 441 -0.87 24.71 43.98
C CYS A 441 -2.22 23.94 44.10
N VAL A 442 -2.37 22.63 44.34
CA VAL A 442 -1.82 21.73 45.36
C VAL A 442 -2.29 20.29 45.00
N LEU A 443 -1.36 19.34 45.15
CA LEU A 443 -1.46 17.95 45.61
C LEU A 443 -2.84 17.35 45.94
N LEU A 444 -3.06 16.10 45.51
CA LEU A 444 -3.47 15.02 46.41
C LEU A 444 -3.12 13.64 45.86
N THR A 445 -2.28 12.97 46.64
CA THR A 445 -1.79 11.59 46.63
C THR A 445 -2.82 10.56 47.12
N PHE A 446 -2.45 9.27 46.98
CA PHE A 446 -3.01 8.03 47.56
C PHE A 446 -4.04 7.27 46.71
N PHE A 447 -4.05 5.93 46.57
CA PHE A 447 -3.10 4.82 46.79
C PHE A 447 -3.89 3.52 46.46
N LEU A 448 -3.16 2.44 46.11
CA LEU A 448 -3.53 1.00 46.06
C LEU A 448 -4.61 0.56 45.03
N LEU A 449 -4.26 -0.26 44.02
CA LEU A 449 -3.90 -1.70 44.02
C LEU A 449 -5.10 -2.65 44.16
N VAL A 450 -5.12 -3.61 43.22
CA VAL A 450 -5.28 -5.07 43.42
C VAL A 450 -6.60 -5.74 43.04
N LEU A 451 -6.45 -6.55 41.98
CA LEU A 451 -6.95 -7.90 41.70
C LEU A 451 -8.34 -8.12 41.06
N ASN A 452 -8.25 -8.65 39.84
CA ASN A 452 -8.87 -9.87 39.30
C ASN A 452 -10.37 -10.13 39.56
N PHE A 453 -11.13 -10.11 38.46
CA PHE A 453 -11.89 -11.26 37.96
C PHE A 453 -11.89 -11.26 36.42
#